data_AF-A0A539DQE2-F1
#
_entry.id   AF-A0A539DQE2-F1
#
_cell.length_a   1.000
_cell.length_b   1.000
_cell.length_c   1.000
_cell.angle_alpha   90.00
_cell.angle_beta   90.00
_cell.angle_gamma   90.00
#
_symmetry.space_group_name_H-M   'P 1'
#
loop_
_entity.id
_entity.type
_entity.pdbx_description
1 polymer ?
#
loop_
_entity_poly.entity_id
_entity_poly.type
_entity_poly.pdbx_seq_one_letter_code
_entity_poly.pdbx_strand_id
1 'polypeptide(L)'
;GYEWVVFTATVQVRNNFAKFGIPLTYLDNADKARLGEAQNAWGSYYEQAPQIMAANTAEAAHLIHQAIAANRLFPAAQQIWSEALLAGQRGRLSLPPCVIEASLVSQLNELQL
;
A
#
# COMPACT_ATOMS: atom_id res chain seq x y z
N GLY A 1 -15.89 11.07 -4.60
CA GLY A 1 -14.73 10.15 -4.51
C GLY A 1 -15.17 8.76 -4.91
N TYR A 2 -14.23 7.83 -5.12
CA TYR A 2 -14.55 6.41 -5.32
C TYR A 2 -14.69 5.73 -3.96
N GLU A 3 -15.70 4.88 -3.80
CA GLU A 3 -15.99 4.17 -2.54
C GLU A 3 -15.01 3.00 -2.29
N TRP A 4 -14.48 2.42 -3.36
CA TRP A 4 -13.59 1.27 -3.29
C TRP A 4 -12.29 1.55 -4.05
N VAL A 5 -11.19 1.07 -3.50
CA VAL A 5 -9.90 0.99 -4.19
C VAL A 5 -9.53 -0.48 -4.38
N VAL A 6 -9.01 -0.81 -5.56
CA VAL A 6 -8.50 -2.15 -5.89
C VAL A 6 -7.02 -2.04 -6.16
N PHE A 7 -6.23 -2.95 -5.59
CA PHE A 7 -4.77 -2.94 -5.71
C PHE A 7 -4.20 -4.35 -5.55
N THR A 8 -2.96 -4.54 -5.99
CA THR A 8 -2.17 -5.74 -5.73
C THR A 8 -1.36 -5.58 -4.45
N ALA A 9 -1.41 -6.57 -3.57
CA ALA A 9 -0.77 -6.54 -2.26
C ALA A 9 0.08 -7.80 -2.03
N THR A 10 1.37 -7.61 -1.79
CA THR A 10 2.25 -8.67 -1.30
C THR A 10 1.92 -9.00 0.16
N VAL A 11 2.45 -10.10 0.70
CA VAL A 11 2.24 -10.50 2.11
C VAL A 11 2.55 -9.34 3.06
N GLN A 12 3.65 -8.62 2.82
CA GLN A 12 4.07 -7.50 3.65
C GLN A 12 3.03 -6.38 3.68
N VAL A 13 2.52 -5.98 2.51
CA VAL A 13 1.49 -4.94 2.40
C VAL A 13 0.22 -5.36 3.14
N ARG A 14 -0.23 -6.62 2.97
CA ARG A 14 -1.39 -7.15 3.67
C ARG A 14 -1.21 -7.13 5.20
N ASN A 15 -0.05 -7.55 5.68
CA ASN A 15 0.26 -7.55 7.10
C ASN A 15 0.25 -6.13 7.68
N ASN A 16 0.75 -5.14 6.93
CA ASN A 16 0.72 -3.75 7.35
C ASN A 16 -0.72 -3.23 7.49
N PHE A 17 -1.59 -3.49 6.51
CA PHE A 17 -3.01 -3.12 6.62
C PHE A 17 -3.71 -3.82 7.79
N ALA A 18 -3.43 -5.11 8.00
CA ALA A 18 -3.96 -5.87 9.14
C ALA A 18 -3.51 -5.29 10.49
N LYS A 19 -2.24 -4.86 10.62
CA LYS A 19 -1.71 -4.20 11.83
C LYS A 19 -2.47 -2.90 12.17
N PHE A 20 -3.01 -2.20 11.17
CA PHE A 20 -3.84 -1.01 11.37
C PHE A 20 -5.33 -1.31 11.53
N GLY A 21 -5.73 -2.59 11.50
CA GLY A 21 -7.13 -2.99 11.57
C GLY A 21 -7.93 -2.63 10.31
N ILE A 22 -7.26 -2.35 9.19
CA ILE A 22 -7.92 -1.97 7.95
C ILE A 22 -8.42 -3.24 7.25
N PRO A 23 -9.73 -3.41 7.06
CA PRO A 23 -10.27 -4.60 6.41
C PRO A 23 -9.91 -4.59 4.92
N LEU A 24 -9.32 -5.70 4.47
CA LEU A 24 -9.05 -5.97 3.06
C LEU A 24 -9.92 -7.14 2.60
N THR A 25 -10.58 -6.94 1.46
CA THR A 25 -11.35 -7.99 0.79
C THR A 25 -10.49 -8.65 -0.28
N TYR A 26 -10.26 -9.95 -0.15
CA TYR A 26 -9.59 -10.74 -1.18
C TYR A 26 -10.49 -10.90 -2.41
N LEU A 27 -9.91 -10.63 -3.59
CA LEU A 27 -10.59 -10.78 -4.87
C LEU A 27 -10.02 -11.93 -5.68
N ASP A 28 -8.69 -11.98 -5.83
CA ASP A 28 -8.01 -13.02 -6.63
C ASP A 28 -6.51 -13.04 -6.34
N ASN A 29 -5.79 -14.05 -6.83
CA ASN A 29 -4.33 -14.01 -6.92
C ASN A 29 -3.92 -13.13 -8.11
N ALA A 30 -2.86 -12.33 -7.94
CA ALA A 30 -2.36 -11.52 -9.03
C ALA A 30 -1.51 -12.40 -9.97
N ASP A 31 -2.07 -12.71 -11.14
CA ASP A 31 -1.41 -13.50 -12.16
C ASP A 31 -0.50 -12.62 -13.05
N LYS A 32 0.81 -12.92 -13.02
CA LYS A 32 1.83 -12.24 -13.82
C LYS A 32 1.55 -12.35 -15.32
N ALA A 33 0.99 -13.48 -15.78
CA ALA A 33 0.74 -13.72 -17.20
C ALA A 33 -0.27 -12.72 -17.80
N ARG A 34 -1.13 -12.11 -16.96
CA ARG A 34 -2.11 -11.09 -17.39
C ARG A 34 -1.48 -9.75 -17.76
N LEU A 35 -0.19 -9.55 -17.50
CA LEU A 35 0.53 -8.32 -17.83
C LEU A 35 1.04 -8.25 -19.27
N GLY A 36 1.00 -9.35 -20.03
CA GLY A 36 1.52 -9.39 -21.40
C GLY A 36 2.99 -8.97 -21.47
N GLU A 37 3.33 -8.06 -22.39
CA GLU A 37 4.71 -7.58 -22.59
C GLU A 37 5.32 -6.89 -21.35
N ALA A 38 4.47 -6.30 -20.49
CA ALA A 38 4.93 -5.60 -19.30
C ALA A 38 5.41 -6.55 -18.19
N GLN A 39 5.19 -7.87 -18.31
CA GLN A 39 5.49 -8.83 -17.24
C GLN A 39 6.94 -8.77 -16.72
N ASN A 40 7.90 -8.44 -17.59
CA ASN A 40 9.32 -8.38 -17.24
C ASN A 40 9.74 -7.06 -16.59
N ALA A 41 8.90 -6.02 -16.68
CA ALA A 41 9.17 -4.71 -16.10
C ALA A 41 9.01 -4.67 -14.56
N TRP A 42 8.41 -5.70 -13.97
CA TRP A 42 8.08 -5.75 -12.55
C TRP A 42 9.14 -6.46 -11.69
N GLY A 43 10.27 -6.88 -12.28
CA GLY A 43 11.34 -7.58 -11.57
C GLY A 43 10.82 -8.80 -10.81
N SER A 44 11.21 -8.93 -9.54
CA SER A 44 10.81 -10.00 -8.62
C SER A 44 9.48 -9.75 -7.90
N TYR A 45 8.74 -8.68 -8.21
CA TYR A 45 7.50 -8.34 -7.50
C TYR A 45 6.48 -9.50 -7.48
N TYR A 46 6.29 -10.18 -8.62
CA TYR A 46 5.36 -11.31 -8.73
C TYR A 46 5.89 -12.62 -8.11
N GLU A 47 7.17 -12.72 -7.76
CA GLU A 47 7.71 -13.87 -7.01
C GLU A 47 7.15 -13.92 -5.58
N GLN A 48 6.69 -12.79 -5.06
CA GLN A 48 6.09 -12.68 -3.73
C GLN A 48 4.61 -13.08 -3.68
N ALA A 49 4.09 -13.67 -4.76
CA ALA A 49 2.68 -14.06 -4.91
C ALA A 49 1.70 -12.96 -4.44
N PRO A 50 1.71 -11.78 -5.08
CA PRO A 50 0.80 -10.71 -4.73
C PRO A 50 -0.66 -11.14 -4.95
N GLN A 51 -1.56 -10.56 -4.17
CA GLN A 51 -3.01 -10.82 -4.24
C GLN A 51 -3.74 -9.54 -4.63
N ILE A 52 -4.80 -9.66 -5.43
CA ILE A 52 -5.71 -8.58 -5.76
C ILE A 52 -6.67 -8.41 -4.58
N MET A 53 -6.69 -7.19 -4.05
CA MET A 53 -7.44 -6.81 -2.86
C MET A 53 -8.31 -5.59 -3.13
N ALA A 54 -9.42 -5.49 -2.41
CA ALA A 54 -10.24 -4.28 -2.34
C ALA A 54 -10.32 -3.74 -0.91
N ALA A 55 -10.39 -2.41 -0.78
CA ALA A 55 -10.63 -1.73 0.48
C ALA A 55 -11.65 -0.60 0.29
N ASN A 56 -12.54 -0.42 1.27
CA ASN A 56 -13.43 0.73 1.31
C ASN A 56 -12.62 1.98 1.66
N THR A 57 -12.71 3.02 0.82
CA THR A 57 -11.84 4.20 0.92
C THR A 57 -12.17 5.05 2.14
N ALA A 58 -13.45 5.19 2.50
CA ALA A 58 -13.88 5.98 3.65
C ALA A 58 -13.50 5.31 4.97
N GLU A 59 -13.75 4.00 5.07
CA GLU A 59 -13.38 3.21 6.25
C GLU A 59 -11.86 3.17 6.45
N ALA A 60 -11.10 2.85 5.40
CA ALA A 60 -9.64 2.83 5.47
C ALA A 60 -9.07 4.20 5.87
N ALA A 61 -9.58 5.30 5.29
CA ALA A 61 -9.14 6.64 5.66
C ALA A 61 -9.43 6.95 7.13
N HIS A 62 -10.61 6.59 7.62
CA HIS A 62 -10.99 6.78 9.01
C HIS A 62 -10.05 6.04 9.98
N LEU A 63 -9.74 4.78 9.69
CA LEU A 63 -8.85 3.95 10.52
C LEU A 63 -7.40 4.45 10.49
N ILE A 64 -6.91 4.89 9.33
CA ILE A 64 -5.58 5.49 9.21
C ILE A 64 -5.49 6.78 10.02
N HIS A 65 -6.50 7.65 9.94
CA HIS A 65 -6.56 8.88 10.72
C HIS A 65 -6.53 8.60 12.23
N GLN A 66 -7.27 7.59 12.70
CA GLN A 66 -7.22 7.16 14.10
C GLN A 66 -5.84 6.61 14.49
N ALA A 67 -5.22 5.80 13.63
CA ALA A 67 -3.89 5.24 13.89
C ALA A 67 -2.79 6.32 13.98
N ILE A 68 -2.86 7.34 13.12
CA ILE A 68 -2.00 8.53 13.17
C ILE A 68 -2.20 9.26 14.50
N ALA A 69 -3.44 9.61 14.84
CA ALA A 69 -3.76 10.36 16.05
C ALA A 69 -3.34 9.64 17.33
N ALA A 70 -3.40 8.30 17.33
CA ALA A 70 -2.95 7.45 18.43
C ALA A 70 -1.44 7.20 18.44
N ASN A 71 -0.66 7.84 17.56
CA ASN A 71 0.78 7.65 17.37
C ASN A 71 1.18 6.17 17.19
N ARG A 72 0.30 5.38 16.56
CA ARG A 72 0.53 3.96 16.24
C ARG A 72 1.30 3.74 14.95
N LEU A 73 1.57 4.84 14.22
CA LEU A 73 2.52 4.87 13.12
C LEU A 73 3.88 5.32 13.65
N PHE A 74 4.94 4.66 13.17
CA PHE A 74 6.30 5.16 13.36
C PHE A 74 6.45 6.53 12.68
N PRO A 75 7.28 7.47 13.20
CA PRO A 75 7.38 8.83 12.66
C PRO A 75 7.68 8.90 11.16
N ALA A 76 8.52 7.99 10.65
CA ALA A 76 8.81 7.88 9.22
C ALA A 76 7.57 7.55 8.38
N ALA A 77 6.69 6.68 8.89
CA ALA A 77 5.44 6.37 8.22
C ALA A 77 4.51 7.59 8.19
N GLN A 78 4.40 8.34 9.30
CA GLN A 78 3.54 9.53 9.38
C GLN A 78 3.89 10.58 8.30
N GLN A 79 5.19 10.79 8.04
CA GLN A 79 5.64 11.72 7.00
C GLN A 79 5.21 11.26 5.60
N ILE A 80 5.49 9.99 5.26
CA ILE A 80 5.13 9.40 3.96
C ILE A 80 3.61 9.49 3.74
N TRP A 81 2.81 9.19 4.77
CA TRP A 81 1.35 9.26 4.70
C TRP A 81 0.85 10.69 4.47
N SER A 82 1.45 11.68 5.12
CA SER A 82 1.07 13.08 4.95
C SER A 82 1.35 13.57 3.52
N GLU A 83 2.50 13.20 2.95
CA GLU A 83 2.87 13.52 1.57
C GLU A 83 1.93 12.84 0.56
N ALA A 84 1.62 11.55 0.78
CA ALA A 84 0.69 10.80 -0.05
C ALA A 84 -0.74 11.39 -0.02
N LEU A 85 -1.23 11.78 1.16
CA LEU A 85 -2.53 12.41 1.32
C LEU A 85 -2.60 13.75 0.57
N LEU A 86 -1.57 14.59 0.71
CA LEU A 86 -1.49 15.87 0.01
C LEU A 86 -1.34 15.70 -1.51
N ALA A 87 -0.67 14.65 -1.97
CA ALA A 87 -0.59 14.33 -3.40
C ALA A 87 -1.96 13.87 -3.95
N GLY A 88 -2.65 12.99 -3.21
CA GLY A 88 -3.99 12.50 -3.54
C GLY A 88 -5.04 13.61 -3.60
N GLN A 89 -5.04 14.52 -2.62
CA GLN A 89 -5.95 15.68 -2.60
C GLN A 89 -5.75 16.62 -3.79
N ARG A 90 -4.52 16.68 -4.34
CA ARG A 90 -4.20 17.47 -5.53
C ARG A 90 -4.46 16.73 -6.84
N GLY A 91 -5.07 15.54 -6.79
CA GLY A 91 -5.31 14.70 -7.97
C GLY A 91 -4.02 14.20 -8.63
N ARG A 92 -2.87 14.31 -7.95
CA ARG A 92 -1.55 13.92 -8.47
C ARG A 92 -1.29 12.43 -8.22
N LEU A 93 -2.23 11.56 -8.58
CA LEU A 93 -2.02 10.11 -8.58
C LEU A 93 -1.17 9.65 -9.76
N SER A 94 -0.93 10.54 -10.74
CA SER A 94 -0.06 10.30 -11.90
C SER A 94 1.41 10.64 -11.65
N LEU A 95 1.81 10.96 -10.41
CA LEU A 95 3.23 11.00 -10.10
C LEU A 95 3.78 9.59 -10.30
N PRO A 96 4.95 9.43 -10.96
CA PRO A 96 5.60 8.12 -10.97
C PRO A 96 5.71 7.64 -9.52
N PRO A 97 5.58 6.33 -9.25
CA PRO A 97 5.77 5.82 -7.89
C PRO A 97 7.05 6.44 -7.35
N CYS A 98 6.92 7.22 -6.27
CA CYS A 98 8.08 7.76 -5.59
C CYS A 98 8.95 6.54 -5.28
N VAL A 99 10.17 6.51 -5.82
CA VAL A 99 11.13 5.48 -5.47
C VAL A 99 11.36 5.66 -3.99
N ILE A 100 10.73 4.80 -3.20
CA ILE A 100 11.02 4.69 -1.79
C ILE A 100 12.44 4.16 -1.75
N GLU A 101 13.39 5.03 -1.40
CA GLU A 101 14.80 4.69 -1.23
C GLU A 101 14.94 3.35 -0.50
N ALA A 102 15.84 2.49 -0.96
CA ALA A 102 16.00 1.14 -0.42
C ALA A 102 16.26 1.14 1.10
N SER A 103 16.85 2.22 1.63
CA SER A 103 17.05 2.45 3.05
C SER A 103 15.73 2.56 3.85
N LEU A 104 14.69 3.16 3.27
CA LEU A 104 13.38 3.30 3.89
C LEU A 104 12.58 1.99 3.80
N VAL A 105 12.75 1.23 2.71
CA VAL A 105 12.20 -0.14 2.59
C VAL A 105 12.85 -1.08 3.61
N SER A 106 14.17 -1.00 3.81
CA SER A 106 14.87 -1.75 4.85
C SER A 106 14.40 -1.36 6.26
N GLN A 107 14.18 -0.08 6.55
CA GLN A 107 13.61 0.35 7.84
C GLN A 107 12.19 -0.18 8.06
N LEU A 108 11.37 -0.26 7.00
CA LEU A 108 10.04 -0.87 7.07
C LEU A 108 10.10 -2.41 7.20
N ASN A 109 11.16 -3.05 6.71
CA ASN A 109 11.43 -4.48 6.88
C ASN A 109 12.01 -4.80 8.27
N GLU A 110 12.87 -3.95 8.84
CA GLU A 110 13.45 -4.11 10.18
C GLU A 110 12.40 -3.93 11.30
N LEU A 111 11.25 -3.34 10.98
CA LEU A 111 10.08 -3.27 11.86
C LEU A 111 9.22 -4.56 11.85
N GLN A 112 9.75 -5.67 11.30
CA GLN A 112 9.23 -7.02 11.53
C GLN A 112 9.52 -7.48 12.97
N LEU A 113 8.72 -6.97 13.90
CA LEU A 113 8.18 -7.77 15.01
C LEU A 113 6.69 -7.97 14.77
#